data_AF-A0A8X6UJW9-F1
#
_entry.id   AF-A0A8X6UJW9-F1
#
_cell.length_a   1.000
_cell.length_b   1.000
_cell.length_c   1.000
_cell.angle_alpha   90.00
_cell.angle_beta   90.00
_cell.angle_gamma   90.00
#
_symmetry.space_group_name_H-M   'P 1'
#
loop_
_entity.id
_entity.type
_entity.pdbx_description
1 polymer ?
#
loop_
_entity_poly.entity_id
_entity_poly.type
_entity_poly.pdbx_seq_one_letter_code
_entity_poly.pdbx_strand_id
1 'polypeptide(L)'
;MNSLQIKKILQQDLWTKKYFLDVYASDCLPERIMCYPACFVCNVDSSAQPGSHWLAFYLLSPNEGEFFDSYGNEPINFSGPIANFALRYNRMNYTQ
;
A
#
# COMPACT_ATOMS: atom_id res chain seq x y z
N MET A 1 8.41 1.00 -13.67
CA MET A 1 7.10 1.67 -13.55
C MET A 1 7.23 2.74 -12.48
N ASN A 2 6.76 3.96 -12.71
CA ASN A 2 6.85 5.06 -11.73
C ASN A 2 5.49 5.35 -11.05
N SER A 3 5.48 6.14 -9.97
CA SER A 3 4.27 6.45 -9.21
C SER A 3 3.16 7.06 -10.08
N LEU A 4 3.51 7.92 -11.04
CA LEU A 4 2.54 8.60 -11.89
C LEU A 4 1.81 7.62 -12.83
N GLN A 5 2.53 6.65 -13.37
CA GLN A 5 1.95 5.58 -14.19
C GLN A 5 0.97 4.72 -13.37
N ILE A 6 1.39 4.29 -12.18
CA ILE A 6 0.55 3.47 -11.27
C ILE A 6 -0.71 4.25 -10.89
N LYS A 7 -0.54 5.49 -10.44
CA LYS A 7 -1.64 6.38 -10.06
C LYS A 7 -2.65 6.52 -11.20
N LYS A 8 -2.17 6.79 -12.41
CA LYS A 8 -3.02 6.94 -13.60
C LYS A 8 -3.81 5.66 -13.90
N ILE A 9 -3.17 4.49 -13.84
CA ILE A 9 -3.83 3.21 -14.12
C ILE A 9 -4.93 2.95 -13.07
N LEU A 10 -4.61 3.06 -11.79
CA LEU A 10 -5.55 2.74 -10.70
C LEU A 10 -6.69 3.75 -10.54
N GLN A 11 -6.48 5.00 -10.93
CA GLN A 11 -7.55 6.00 -10.98
C GLN A 11 -8.50 5.80 -12.18
N GLN A 12 -8.06 5.12 -13.24
CA GLN A 12 -8.85 4.89 -14.45
C GLN A 12 -9.53 3.52 -14.44
N ASP A 13 -9.01 2.56 -13.69
CA ASP A 13 -9.60 1.24 -13.55
C ASP A 13 -10.97 1.29 -12.84
N LEU A 14 -11.93 0.53 -13.37
CA LEU A 14 -13.32 0.57 -12.91
C LEU A 14 -13.50 0.05 -11.49
N TRP A 15 -12.65 -0.87 -11.04
CA TRP A 15 -12.75 -1.55 -9.76
C TRP A 15 -11.96 -0.81 -8.69
N THR A 16 -10.76 -0.33 -9.01
CA THR A 16 -9.90 0.31 -8.02
C THR A 16 -10.26 1.78 -7.80
N LYS A 17 -10.73 2.53 -8.81
CA LYS A 17 -10.93 3.99 -8.69
C LYS A 17 -11.80 4.43 -7.51
N LYS A 18 -12.74 3.59 -7.08
CA LYS A 18 -13.67 3.90 -5.99
C LYS A 18 -12.99 3.86 -4.61
N TYR A 19 -11.94 3.05 -4.48
CA TYR A 19 -11.28 2.74 -3.21
C TYR A 19 -9.84 3.24 -3.17
N PHE A 20 -9.27 3.56 -4.32
CA PHE A 20 -7.88 3.98 -4.46
C PHE A 20 -7.64 5.36 -3.85
N LEU A 21 -6.72 5.41 -2.89
CA LEU A 21 -6.30 6.62 -2.20
C LEU A 21 -5.19 7.33 -2.99
N ASP A 22 -4.00 6.73 -3.02
CA ASP A 22 -2.86 7.28 -3.74
C ASP A 22 -1.71 6.25 -3.88
N VAL A 23 -0.61 6.71 -4.46
CA VAL A 23 0.70 6.06 -4.38
C VAL A 23 1.55 6.83 -3.36
N TYR A 24 2.00 6.14 -2.31
CA TYR A 24 2.82 6.71 -1.24
C TYR A 24 4.27 6.23 -1.33
N ALA A 25 5.21 7.04 -0.84
CA ALA A 25 6.53 6.56 -0.44
C ALA A 25 6.48 5.98 0.98
N SER A 26 7.47 5.19 1.40
CA SER A 26 7.44 4.51 2.71
C SER A 26 7.39 5.48 3.89
N ASP A 27 7.97 6.67 3.76
CA ASP A 27 7.95 7.77 4.74
C ASP A 27 6.71 8.66 4.64
N CYS A 28 5.84 8.44 3.65
CA CYS A 28 4.63 9.23 3.41
C CYS A 28 3.33 8.42 3.59
N LEU A 29 3.40 7.26 4.26
CA LEU A 29 2.22 6.46 4.56
C LEU A 29 1.21 7.25 5.42
N PRO A 30 -0.10 7.11 5.17
CA PRO A 30 -1.11 7.82 5.94
C PRO A 30 -1.09 7.41 7.41
N GLU A 31 -1.22 8.39 8.30
CA GLU A 31 -1.32 8.11 9.74
C GLU A 31 -2.62 7.37 10.08
N ARG A 32 -3.72 7.75 9.41
CA ARG A 32 -5.05 7.17 9.59
C ARG A 32 -5.76 7.00 8.26
N ILE A 33 -6.52 5.91 8.15
CA ILE A 33 -7.41 5.63 7.02
C ILE A 33 -8.83 5.96 7.45
N MET A 34 -9.45 6.90 6.74
CA MET A 34 -10.74 7.49 7.13
C MET A 34 -11.95 6.82 6.47
N CYS A 35 -11.75 6.07 5.40
CA CYS A 35 -12.79 5.37 4.66
C CYS A 35 -12.36 3.94 4.35
N TYR A 36 -13.35 3.03 4.32
CA TYR A 36 -13.15 1.62 4.00
C TYR A 36 -14.27 1.14 3.05
N PRO A 37 -13.98 0.21 2.13
CA PRO A 37 -12.64 -0.30 1.86
C PRO A 37 -11.78 0.75 1.16
N ALA A 38 -10.46 0.63 1.30
CA ALA A 38 -9.50 1.54 0.70
C ALA A 38 -8.33 0.75 0.13
N CYS A 39 -7.68 1.25 -0.92
CA CYS A 39 -6.43 0.70 -1.39
C CYS A 39 -5.42 1.77 -1.73
N PHE A 40 -4.15 1.41 -1.63
CA PHE A 40 -3.06 2.27 -2.05
C PHE A 40 -1.86 1.41 -2.45
N VAL A 41 -0.94 2.04 -3.17
CA VAL A 41 0.36 1.44 -3.50
C VAL A 41 1.43 2.18 -2.71
N CYS A 42 2.38 1.47 -2.14
CA CYS A 42 3.51 2.01 -1.41
C CYS A 42 4.82 1.69 -2.13
N ASN A 43 5.69 2.68 -2.31
CA ASN A 43 7.08 2.40 -2.62
C ASN A 43 7.83 1.96 -1.36
N VAL A 44 8.75 1.00 -1.49
CA VAL A 44 9.66 0.65 -0.39
C VAL A 44 10.61 1.79 -0.05
N ASP A 45 11.07 2.52 -1.07
CA ASP A 45 11.96 3.64 -0.88
C ASP A 45 11.22 4.87 -0.32
N SER A 46 11.99 5.78 0.28
CA SER A 46 11.48 7.07 0.75
C SER A 46 11.22 8.05 -0.39
N SER A 47 10.51 9.13 -0.09
CA SER A 47 10.18 10.21 -1.01
C SER A 47 11.40 10.88 -1.66
N ALA A 48 12.58 10.74 -1.05
CA ALA A 48 13.86 11.27 -1.55
C ALA A 48 14.55 10.36 -2.58
N GLN A 49 14.00 9.19 -2.87
CA GLN A 49 14.59 8.17 -3.74
C GLN A 49 13.73 7.94 -4.98
N PRO A 50 14.32 7.45 -6.09
CA PRO A 50 13.60 7.29 -7.36
C PRO A 50 12.51 6.20 -7.35
N GLY A 51 12.50 5.32 -6.34
CA GLY A 51 11.54 4.24 -6.18
C GLY A 51 11.97 2.95 -6.88
N SER A 52 12.12 1.88 -6.10
CA SER A 52 12.71 0.61 -6.53
C SER A 52 11.70 -0.54 -6.57
N HIS A 53 10.77 -0.57 -5.62
CA HIS A 53 9.82 -1.67 -5.44
C HIS A 53 8.46 -1.17 -4.96
N TRP A 54 7.38 -1.82 -5.40
CA TRP A 54 6.00 -1.39 -5.15
C TRP A 54 5.21 -2.48 -4.43
N LEU A 55 4.57 -2.09 -3.33
CA LEU A 55 3.73 -2.94 -2.48
C LEU A 55 2.29 -2.46 -2.58
N ALA A 56 1.32 -3.36 -2.53
CA ALA A 56 -0.08 -3.00 -2.53
C ALA A 56 -0.74 -3.32 -1.19
N PHE A 57 -1.59 -2.40 -0.73
CA PHE A 57 -2.45 -2.58 0.43
C PHE A 57 -3.90 -2.45 -0.01
N TYR A 58 -4.73 -3.41 0.40
CA TYR A 58 -6.19 -3.33 0.34
C TYR A 58 -6.76 -3.48 1.74
N LEU A 59 -7.37 -2.43 2.26
CA LEU A 59 -7.86 -2.35 3.63
C LEU A 59 -9.37 -2.51 3.61
N LEU A 60 -9.86 -3.64 4.14
CA LEU A 60 -11.27 -3.97 4.17
C LEU A 60 -12.00 -3.25 5.29
N SER A 61 -11.34 -3.10 6.45
CA SER A 61 -11.88 -2.42 7.64
C SER A 61 -10.75 -1.89 8.53
N PRO A 62 -11.04 -1.15 9.62
CA PRO A 62 -10.01 -0.69 10.56
C PRO A 62 -9.11 -1.78 11.17
N ASN A 63 -9.54 -3.04 11.13
CA ASN A 63 -8.83 -4.17 11.74
C ASN A 63 -8.40 -5.25 10.73
N GLU A 64 -8.78 -5.12 9.46
CA GLU A 64 -8.61 -6.16 8.45
C GLU A 64 -8.15 -5.59 7.12
N GLY A 65 -7.15 -6.23 6.53
CA GLY A 65 -6.64 -5.89 5.22
C GLY A 65 -5.84 -7.02 4.58
N GLU A 66 -5.43 -6.76 3.36
CA GLU A 66 -4.59 -7.59 2.53
C GLU A 66 -3.37 -6.78 2.12
N PHE A 67 -2.24 -7.46 2.18
CA PHE A 67 -0.97 -6.98 1.70
C PHE A 67 -0.51 -7.89 0.56
N PHE A 68 0.01 -7.25 -0.48
CA PHE A 68 0.53 -7.93 -1.65
C PHE A 68 1.92 -7.43 -1.98
N ASP A 69 2.82 -8.39 -2.13
CA ASP A 69 4.16 -8.22 -2.68
C ASP A 69 4.38 -9.27 -3.77
N SER A 70 4.74 -8.84 -4.98
CA SER A 70 4.98 -9.74 -6.11
C SER A 70 6.22 -10.64 -5.92
N TYR A 71 7.07 -10.34 -4.94
CA TYR A 71 8.19 -11.21 -4.54
C TYR A 71 7.84 -12.14 -3.38
N GLY A 72 6.62 -12.06 -2.86
CA GLY A 72 6.11 -12.92 -1.78
C GLY A 72 6.72 -12.66 -0.41
N ASN A 73 7.28 -11.46 -0.16
CA ASN A 73 7.74 -11.11 1.17
C ASN A 73 6.57 -10.69 2.07
N GLU A 74 6.71 -10.90 3.37
CA GLU A 74 5.77 -10.38 4.37
C GLU A 74 6.10 -8.91 4.72
N PRO A 75 5.14 -8.12 5.25
CA PRO A 75 5.38 -6.74 5.65
C PRO A 75 6.53 -6.55 6.64
N ILE A 76 6.75 -7.54 7.51
CA ILE A 76 7.81 -7.50 8.53
C ILE A 76 9.22 -7.53 7.91
N ASN A 77 9.35 -7.92 6.64
CA ASN A 77 10.60 -7.94 5.90
C ASN A 77 11.00 -6.55 5.38
N PHE A 78 10.11 -5.56 5.46
CA PHE A 78 10.34 -4.20 4.98
C PHE A 78 10.72 -3.24 6.12
N SER A 79 11.02 -2.00 5.75
CA SER A 79 11.40 -0.95 6.70
C SER A 79 10.31 -0.70 7.76
N GLY A 80 10.74 -0.11 8.89
CA GLY A 80 9.88 0.19 10.03
C GLY A 80 8.55 0.86 9.66
N PRO A 81 8.48 1.87 8.79
CA PRO A 81 7.21 2.48 8.41
C PRO A 81 6.19 1.51 7.80
N ILE A 82 6.63 0.62 6.91
CA ILE A 82 5.76 -0.36 6.22
C ILE A 82 5.33 -1.46 7.20
N ALA A 83 6.29 -2.03 7.93
CA ALA A 83 6.02 -3.06 8.93
C ALA A 83 5.07 -2.53 10.02
N ASN A 84 5.35 -1.34 10.56
CA ASN A 84 4.53 -0.71 11.58
C ASN A 84 3.14 -0.34 11.08
N PHE A 85 3.00 0.04 9.79
CA PHE A 85 1.69 0.30 9.22
C PHE A 85 0.85 -0.98 9.15
N ALA A 86 1.43 -2.08 8.66
CA ALA A 86 0.75 -3.37 8.56
C ALA A 86 0.32 -3.90 9.94
N LEU A 87 1.19 -3.75 10.96
CA LEU A 87 0.92 -4.17 12.33
C LEU A 87 -0.24 -3.41 13.02
N ARG A 88 -0.75 -2.31 12.44
CA ARG A 88 -1.96 -1.64 12.95
C ARG A 88 -3.22 -2.47 12.77
N TYR A 89 -3.21 -3.45 11.86
CA TYR A 89 -4.35 -4.27 11.52
C TYR A 89 -4.20 -5.67 12.12
N ASN A 90 -5.16 -6.07 12.96
CA ASN A 90 -5.14 -7.38 13.64
C ASN A 90 -5.15 -8.56 12.66
N ARG A 91 -5.75 -8.38 11.47
CA ARG A 91 -5.82 -9.37 10.41
C ARG A 91 -5.27 -8.77 9.12
N MET A 92 -3.97 -8.89 8.93
CA MET A 92 -3.35 -8.58 7.65
C MET A 92 -3.02 -9.90 6.95
N ASN A 93 -3.75 -10.21 5.88
CA ASN A 93 -3.47 -11.37 5.04
C ASN A 93 -2.37 -11.05 4.05
N TYR A 94 -1.51 -12.03 3.76
CA TYR A 94 -0.40 -11.88 2.82
C TYR A 94 -0.66 -12.76 1.61
N THR A 95 -0.65 -12.15 0.42
CA THR A 95 -0.91 -12.86 -0.84
C THR A 95 0.26 -12.67 -1.80
N GLN A 96 0.49 -13.70 -2.62
CA GLN A 96 1.53 -13.79 -3.66
C GLN A 96 0.89 -13.79 -5.04
#